data_AF-A0A0E2Z4N6-F1
#
_entry.id   AF-A0A0E2Z4N6-F1
#
_cell.length_a   1.000
_cell.length_b   1.000
_cell.length_c   1.000
_cell.angle_alpha   90.00
_cell.angle_beta   90.00
_cell.angle_gamma   90.00
#
_symmetry.space_group_name_H-M   'P 1'
#
loop_
_entity.id
_entity.type
_entity.pdbx_description
1 polymer ?
#
loop_
_entity_poly.entity_id
_entity_poly.type
_entity_poly.pdbx_seq_one_letter_code
_entity_poly.pdbx_strand_id
1 'polypeptide(L)'
;MKLETQVTGNIGLYYVCYHLSRLGWNVMPTSRNARGIDVIAYDRTGTEFIGVQVKALTKRNPVPLGNSLDKVMGDFWVIVNNIGKEPQTYVLLPEEVKKLVHRGEKDGRVSYWLQPKSYCVDEYFEAWGRIGRGH
;
A
#
# COMPACT_ATOMS: atom_id res chain seq x y z
N MET A 1 18.56 13.07 -3.25
CA MET A 1 18.20 12.71 -4.63
C MET A 1 16.69 12.91 -4.81
N LYS A 2 16.23 13.57 -5.89
CA LYS A 2 14.80 13.66 -6.21
C LYS A 2 14.45 12.44 -7.06
N LEU A 3 13.61 11.55 -6.53
CA LEU A 3 13.11 10.41 -7.28
C LEU A 3 11.89 10.81 -8.11
N GLU A 4 11.79 10.30 -9.32
CA GLU A 4 10.58 10.41 -10.12
C GLU A 4 9.43 9.62 -9.46
N THR A 5 8.19 10.06 -9.68
CA THR A 5 7.00 9.39 -9.11
C THR A 5 6.93 7.93 -9.53
N GLN A 6 7.22 7.66 -10.81
CA GLN A 6 7.22 6.31 -11.37
C GLN A 6 8.27 5.41 -10.71
N VAL A 7 9.47 5.95 -10.47
CA VAL A 7 10.57 5.24 -9.80
C VAL A 7 10.24 5.02 -8.32
N THR A 8 9.66 6.01 -7.64
CA THR A 8 9.19 5.90 -6.26
C THR A 8 8.18 4.77 -6.10
N GLY A 9 7.19 4.70 -7.00
CA GLY A 9 6.20 3.62 -7.04
C GLY A 9 6.84 2.25 -7.25
N ASN A 10 7.81 2.14 -8.17
CA ASN A 10 8.55 0.89 -8.39
C ASN A 10 9.32 0.45 -7.15
N ILE A 11 10.05 1.35 -6.50
CA ILE A 11 10.83 1.02 -5.30
C ILE A 11 9.89 0.49 -4.22
N GLY A 12 8.77 1.18 -3.97
CA GLY A 12 7.79 0.72 -2.99
C GLY A 12 7.19 -0.65 -3.35
N LEU A 13 6.82 -0.86 -4.61
CA LEU A 13 6.29 -2.15 -5.09
C LEU A 13 7.25 -3.30 -4.78
N TYR A 14 8.50 -3.20 -5.24
CA TYR A 14 9.49 -4.26 -5.03
C TYR A 14 9.91 -4.40 -3.57
N TYR A 15 9.91 -3.31 -2.80
CA TYR A 15 10.16 -3.34 -1.36
C TYR A 15 9.09 -4.15 -0.62
N VAL A 16 7.82 -3.96 -0.96
CA VAL A 16 6.72 -4.76 -0.39
C VAL A 16 6.84 -6.22 -0.81
N CYS A 17 7.17 -6.50 -2.09
CA CYS A 17 7.41 -7.87 -2.52
C CYS A 17 8.51 -8.57 -1.70
N TYR A 18 9.63 -7.87 -1.47
CA TYR A 18 10.73 -8.39 -0.64
C TYR A 18 10.26 -8.77 0.77
N HIS A 19 9.47 -7.91 1.42
CA HIS A 19 8.95 -8.20 2.77
C HIS A 19 7.96 -9.36 2.80
N LEU A 20 7.05 -9.44 1.83
CA LEU A 20 6.13 -10.58 1.72
C LEU A 20 6.89 -11.89 1.49
N SER A 21 7.93 -11.88 0.65
CA SER A 21 8.79 -13.06 0.47
C SER A 21 9.52 -13.48 1.74
N ARG A 22 9.95 -12.53 2.59
CA ARG A 22 10.54 -12.84 3.91
C ARG A 22 9.54 -13.47 4.87
N LEU A 23 8.24 -13.24 4.67
CA LEU A 23 7.16 -13.90 5.42
C LEU A 23 6.77 -15.26 4.83
N GLY A 24 7.45 -15.71 3.77
CA GLY A 24 7.25 -17.03 3.16
C GLY A 24 6.27 -17.05 1.99
N TRP A 25 5.69 -15.91 1.60
CA TRP A 25 4.78 -15.84 0.46
C TRP A 25 5.52 -15.92 -0.87
N ASN A 26 4.94 -16.62 -1.84
CA ASN A 26 5.33 -16.52 -3.25
C ASN A 26 4.68 -15.28 -3.85
N VAL A 27 5.47 -14.35 -4.39
CA VAL A 27 4.99 -13.00 -4.70
C VAL A 27 5.08 -12.68 -6.19
N MET A 28 4.01 -12.12 -6.74
CA MET A 28 3.91 -11.66 -8.12
C MET A 28 3.44 -10.20 -8.18
N PRO A 29 4.31 -9.25 -8.59
CA PRO A 29 3.86 -7.90 -8.89
C PRO A 29 2.98 -7.90 -10.15
N THR A 30 1.90 -7.14 -10.15
CA THR A 30 1.01 -7.04 -11.30
C THR A 30 1.59 -6.12 -12.38
N SER A 31 1.20 -6.33 -13.62
CA SER A 31 1.61 -5.46 -14.72
C SER A 31 0.97 -4.08 -14.56
N ARG A 32 1.79 -3.03 -14.71
CA ARG A 32 1.33 -1.64 -14.68
C ARG A 32 0.28 -1.44 -15.77
N ASN A 33 -0.97 -1.21 -15.36
CA ASN A 33 -2.22 -1.07 -16.13
C ASN A 33 -3.29 -2.13 -15.83
N ALA A 34 -2.98 -3.15 -15.02
CA ALA A 34 -4.03 -3.99 -14.46
C ALA A 34 -4.98 -3.12 -13.60
N ARG A 35 -6.28 -3.23 -13.83
CA ARG A 35 -7.27 -2.69 -12.90
C ARG A 35 -7.22 -3.56 -11.65
N GLY A 36 -6.69 -3.02 -10.55
CA GLY A 36 -6.81 -3.65 -9.24
C GLY A 36 -5.57 -3.50 -8.37
N ILE A 37 -5.23 -4.60 -7.71
CA ILE A 37 -4.12 -4.73 -6.75
C ILE A 37 -2.75 -4.68 -7.44
N ASP A 38 -1.75 -4.20 -6.71
CA ASP A 38 -0.38 -4.06 -7.23
C ASP A 38 0.43 -5.35 -7.08
N VAL A 39 0.06 -6.21 -6.13
CA VAL A 39 0.75 -7.46 -5.82
C VAL A 39 -0.27 -8.56 -5.55
N ILE A 40 -0.02 -9.75 -6.10
CA ILE A 40 -0.65 -11.00 -5.68
C ILE A 40 0.41 -11.82 -4.98
N ALA A 41 0.08 -12.39 -3.82
CA ALA A 41 0.93 -13.35 -3.15
C ALA A 41 0.15 -14.61 -2.81
N TYR A 42 0.81 -15.76 -2.81
CA TYR A 42 0.19 -17.04 -2.50
C TYR A 42 1.09 -17.90 -1.63
N ASP A 43 0.47 -18.79 -0.86
CA ASP A 43 1.17 -19.72 0.03
C ASP A 43 2.03 -20.74 -0.75
N ARG A 44 2.77 -21.59 -0.05
CA ARG A 44 3.62 -22.61 -0.69
C ARG A 44 2.83 -23.65 -1.48
N THR A 45 1.58 -23.90 -1.09
CA THR A 45 0.69 -24.90 -1.72
C THR A 45 -0.11 -24.33 -2.88
N GLY A 46 -0.14 -23.00 -3.07
CA GLY A 46 -0.96 -22.33 -4.08
C GLY A 46 -2.46 -22.38 -3.77
N THR A 47 -2.83 -22.49 -2.49
CA THR A 47 -4.21 -22.63 -2.02
C THR A 47 -4.77 -21.33 -1.47
N GLU A 48 -3.95 -20.58 -0.73
CA GLU A 48 -4.31 -19.26 -0.23
C GLU A 48 -3.66 -18.18 -1.08
N PHE A 49 -4.44 -17.14 -1.39
CA PHE A 49 -4.01 -15.98 -2.15
C PHE A 49 -4.38 -14.71 -1.41
N ILE A 50 -3.48 -13.74 -1.43
CA ILE A 50 -3.71 -12.39 -0.93
C ILE A 50 -3.38 -11.36 -2.01
N GLY A 51 -4.20 -10.33 -2.08
CA GLY A 51 -4.01 -9.15 -2.91
C GLY A 51 -3.56 -7.96 -2.07
N VAL A 52 -2.48 -7.32 -2.49
CA VAL A 52 -1.91 -6.17 -1.78
C VAL A 52 -1.86 -4.94 -2.69
N GLN A 53 -2.44 -3.84 -2.21
CA GLN A 53 -2.24 -2.51 -2.81
C GLN A 53 -1.05 -1.82 -2.16
N VAL A 54 -0.19 -1.19 -2.95
CA VAL A 54 0.99 -0.47 -2.50
C VAL A 54 0.86 1.03 -2.77
N LYS A 55 1.18 1.86 -1.78
CA LYS A 55 1.31 3.32 -1.95
C LYS A 55 2.66 3.78 -1.45
N ALA A 56 3.50 4.27 -2.35
CA ALA A 56 4.87 4.65 -2.06
C ALA A 56 5.07 6.16 -2.13
N LEU A 57 5.70 6.75 -1.12
CA LEU A 57 5.99 8.18 -1.04
C LEU A 57 7.44 8.40 -0.59
N THR A 58 8.09 9.42 -1.15
CA THR A 58 9.45 9.81 -0.77
C THR A 58 9.53 10.53 0.58
N LYS A 59 8.37 10.94 1.14
CA LYS A 59 8.23 11.63 2.42
C LYS A 59 6.91 11.24 3.06
N ARG A 60 6.75 11.53 4.36
CA ARG A 60 5.51 11.40 5.12
C ARG A 60 4.46 12.46 4.69
N ASN A 61 3.93 12.30 3.48
CA ASN A 61 2.91 13.17 2.89
C ASN A 61 1.53 12.51 2.91
N PRO A 62 0.44 13.27 2.69
CA PRO A 62 -0.88 12.70 2.45
C PRO A 62 -0.87 11.70 1.29
N VAL A 63 -1.52 10.56 1.47
CA VAL A 63 -1.59 9.50 0.45
C VAL A 63 -2.79 9.73 -0.45
N PRO A 64 -2.60 10.01 -1.75
CA PRO A 64 -3.72 10.27 -2.65
C PRO A 64 -4.47 8.96 -2.98
N LEU A 65 -5.79 8.99 -2.82
CA LEU A 65 -6.70 7.91 -3.23
C LEU A 65 -7.49 8.24 -4.50
N GLY A 66 -7.41 9.48 -4.99
CA GLY A 66 -8.06 9.92 -6.22
C GLY A 66 -9.42 10.56 -5.96
N ASN A 67 -10.35 10.41 -6.90
CA ASN A 67 -11.68 11.04 -6.90
C ASN A 67 -12.82 10.08 -6.48
N SER A 68 -12.52 8.81 -6.26
CA SER A 68 -13.46 7.79 -5.78
C SER A 68 -12.73 6.78 -4.90
N LEU A 69 -13.48 6.13 -4.00
CA LEU A 69 -13.01 5.04 -3.16
C LEU A 69 -13.27 3.64 -3.76
N ASP A 70 -13.87 3.55 -4.94
CA ASP A 70 -14.16 2.26 -5.62
C ASP A 70 -12.90 1.43 -5.90
N LYS A 71 -11.75 2.10 -5.94
CA LYS A 71 -10.44 1.49 -6.15
C LYS A 71 -9.78 1.01 -4.85
N VAL A 72 -10.42 1.22 -3.70
CA VAL A 72 -9.96 0.68 -2.42
C VAL A 72 -10.40 -0.79 -2.32
N MET A 73 -9.50 -1.67 -2.73
CA MET A 73 -9.70 -3.12 -2.86
C MET A 73 -8.45 -3.92 -2.45
N GLY A 74 -8.48 -5.23 -2.67
CA GLY A 74 -7.47 -6.17 -2.18
C GLY A 74 -7.75 -6.57 -0.74
N ASP A 75 -6.85 -7.36 -0.16
CA ASP A 75 -6.93 -7.83 1.22
C ASP A 75 -6.15 -6.89 2.15
N PHE A 76 -5.03 -6.33 1.65
CA PHE A 76 -4.17 -5.44 2.41
C PHE A 76 -3.75 -4.21 1.61
N TRP A 77 -3.52 -3.13 2.34
CA TRP A 77 -2.90 -1.90 1.86
C TRP A 77 -1.59 -1.69 2.58
N VAL A 78 -0.52 -1.51 1.82
CA VAL A 78 0.82 -1.23 2.35
C VAL A 78 1.27 0.14 1.89
N ILE A 79 1.37 1.07 2.84
CA ILE A 79 1.88 2.41 2.58
C ILE A 79 3.35 2.43 2.99
N VAL A 80 4.22 2.83 2.07
CA VAL A 80 5.66 2.96 2.29
C VAL A 80 6.06 4.42 2.18
N ASN A 81 6.48 5.01 3.29
CA ASN A 81 6.98 6.38 3.36
C ASN A 81 8.50 6.41 3.31
N ASN A 82 9.07 7.62 3.13
CA ASN A 82 10.52 7.88 3.17
C ASN A 82 11.34 7.06 2.16
N ILE A 83 10.72 6.71 1.03
CA ILE A 83 11.41 6.03 -0.09
C ILE A 83 12.64 6.84 -0.52
N GLY A 84 13.78 6.15 -0.68
CA GLY A 84 15.08 6.75 -0.99
C GLY A 84 15.89 7.20 0.23
N LYS A 85 15.39 6.95 1.45
CA LYS A 85 16.12 7.08 2.71
C LYS A 85 15.95 5.79 3.52
N GLU A 86 15.29 5.87 4.67
CA GLU A 86 14.90 4.75 5.51
C GLU A 86 13.39 4.53 5.35
N PRO A 87 12.97 3.55 4.53
CA PRO A 87 11.56 3.28 4.29
C PRO A 87 10.84 2.90 5.58
N GLN A 88 9.63 3.41 5.75
CA GLN A 88 8.74 3.08 6.86
C GLN A 88 7.42 2.55 6.31
N THR A 89 6.97 1.43 6.85
CA THR A 89 5.82 0.69 6.35
C THR A 89 4.63 0.85 7.29
N TYR A 90 3.44 1.00 6.72
CA TYR A 90 2.18 0.96 7.44
C TYR A 90 1.24 -0.02 6.74
N VAL A 91 0.75 -1.02 7.49
CA VAL A 91 -0.10 -2.09 6.96
C VAL A 91 -1.53 -1.87 7.45
N LEU A 92 -2.47 -1.73 6.52
CA LEU A 92 -3.87 -1.44 6.76
C LEU A 92 -4.78 -2.44 6.02
N LEU A 93 -6.00 -2.59 6.53
CA LEU A 93 -7.10 -3.20 5.80
C LEU A 93 -7.80 -2.17 4.90
N PRO A 94 -8.41 -2.58 3.77
CA PRO A 94 -9.18 -1.68 2.91
C PRO A 94 -10.29 -0.92 3.66
N GLU A 95 -10.91 -1.54 4.66
CA GLU A 95 -11.97 -0.93 5.46
C GLU A 95 -11.43 0.19 6.36
N GLU A 96 -10.23 0.01 6.92
CA GLU A 96 -9.53 1.04 7.68
C GLU A 96 -9.14 2.20 6.78
N VAL A 97 -8.67 1.91 5.56
CA VAL A 97 -8.39 2.95 4.56
C VAL A 97 -9.65 3.77 4.26
N LYS A 98 -10.79 3.12 4.05
CA LYS A 98 -12.08 3.80 3.81
C LYS A 98 -12.53 4.62 5.02
N LYS A 99 -12.32 4.12 6.24
CA LYS A 99 -12.70 4.81 7.49
C LYS A 99 -11.82 6.03 7.78
N LEU A 100 -10.52 5.95 7.49
CA LEU A 100 -9.53 6.97 7.84
C LEU A 100 -9.37 8.05 6.77
N VAL A 101 -10.06 7.93 5.64
CA VAL A 101 -9.92 8.84 4.51
C VAL A 101 -10.48 10.22 4.82
N HIS A 102 -9.74 11.24 4.40
CA HIS A 102 -10.25 12.59 4.34
C HIS A 102 -10.87 12.85 2.96
N ARG A 103 -12.10 13.38 2.96
CA ARG A 103 -12.79 13.88 1.75
C ARG A 103 -12.62 15.39 1.67
N GLY A 104 -11.92 15.86 0.65
CA GLY A 104 -11.85 17.27 0.30
C GLY A 104 -12.72 17.58 -0.91
N GLU A 105 -13.36 18.75 -0.88
CA GLU A 105 -14.13 19.27 -2.00
C GLU A 105 -13.69 20.70 -2.31
N LYS A 106 -13.37 20.96 -3.57
CA LYS A 106 -12.99 22.29 -4.06
C LYS A 106 -13.50 22.49 -5.47
N ASP A 107 -14.20 23.59 -5.73
CA ASP A 107 -14.75 23.92 -7.05
C ASP A 107 -15.59 22.77 -7.66
N GLY A 108 -16.39 22.10 -6.82
CA GLY A 108 -17.21 20.94 -7.19
C GLY A 108 -16.41 19.65 -7.47
N ARG A 109 -15.09 19.65 -7.31
CA ARG A 109 -14.23 18.46 -7.46
C ARG A 109 -13.97 17.82 -6.11
N VAL A 110 -14.29 16.53 -6.02
CA VAL A 110 -14.03 15.70 -4.84
C VAL A 110 -12.68 15.00 -4.99
N SER A 111 -11.91 14.99 -3.91
CA SER A 111 -10.68 14.21 -3.80
C SER A 111 -10.56 13.56 -2.43
N TYR A 112 -9.94 12.40 -2.41
CA TYR A 112 -9.78 11.56 -1.24
C TYR A 112 -8.30 11.34 -0.96
N TRP A 113 -7.90 11.44 0.31
CA TRP A 113 -6.55 11.13 0.73
C TRP A 113 -6.46 10.69 2.19
N LEU A 114 -5.45 9.90 2.53
CA LEU A 114 -5.13 9.59 3.93
C LEU A 114 -4.17 10.63 4.48
N GLN A 115 -4.47 11.15 5.68
CA GLN A 115 -3.59 12.07 6.39
C GLN A 115 -2.53 11.28 7.17
N PRO A 116 -1.25 11.69 7.19
CA PRO A 116 -0.24 10.96 7.97
C PRO A 116 -0.56 10.80 9.44
N LYS A 117 -1.31 11.73 10.04
CA LYS A 117 -1.76 11.62 11.42
C LYS A 117 -2.81 10.52 11.65
N SER A 118 -3.51 10.06 10.61
CA SER A 118 -4.55 9.03 10.74
C SER A 118 -4.02 7.61 10.57
N TYR A 119 -2.90 7.41 9.86
CA TYR A 119 -2.34 6.08 9.63
C TYR A 119 -0.87 5.90 10.07
N CYS A 120 -0.10 6.98 10.25
CA CYS A 120 1.26 6.85 10.78
C CYS A 120 1.23 6.77 12.31
N VAL A 121 0.66 5.69 12.83
CA VAL A 121 0.48 5.39 14.25
C VAL A 121 0.95 3.96 14.51
N ASP A 122 1.28 3.66 15.77
CA ASP A 122 1.90 2.38 16.16
C ASP A 122 1.09 1.15 15.75
N GLU A 123 -0.23 1.26 15.73
CA GLU A 123 -1.15 0.18 15.30
C GLU A 123 -0.85 -0.35 13.89
N TYR A 124 -0.40 0.52 12.98
CA TYR A 124 -0.14 0.15 11.58
C TYR A 124 1.35 0.07 11.27
N PHE A 125 2.20 0.66 12.10
CA PHE A 125 3.63 0.81 11.85
C PHE A 125 4.36 -0.55 11.86
N GLU A 126 5.02 -0.87 10.75
CA GLU A 126 5.71 -2.16 10.53
C GLU A 126 4.86 -3.39 10.89
N ALA A 127 3.53 -3.26 10.83
CA ALA A 127 2.57 -4.25 11.26
C ALA A 127 2.41 -5.41 10.25
N TRP A 128 3.53 -5.90 9.72
CA TRP A 128 3.60 -7.03 8.77
C TRP A 128 2.94 -8.30 9.31
N GLY A 129 2.93 -8.49 10.63
CA GLY A 129 2.24 -9.60 11.28
C GLY A 129 0.74 -9.67 10.97
N ARG A 130 0.11 -8.54 10.59
CA ARG A 130 -1.30 -8.51 10.17
C ARG A 130 -1.57 -9.30 8.89
N ILE A 131 -0.57 -9.45 8.02
CA ILE A 131 -0.68 -10.18 6.75
C ILE A 131 -0.58 -11.70 6.96
N GLY A 132 0.03 -12.13 8.06
CA GLY A 132 0.33 -13.54 8.30
C GLY A 132 1.51 -14.04 7.47
N ARG A 133 1.72 -15.37 7.48
CA ARG A 133 2.85 -16.04 6.83
C ARG A 133 2.34 -16.99 5.76
N GLY A 134 3.05 -17.10 4.64
CA GLY A 134 2.65 -17.89 3.47
C GLY A 134 3.26 -19.31 3.42
N HIS A 135 3.56 -19.92 4.57
CA HIS A 135 4.24 -21.23 4.61
C HIS A 135 3.32 -22.42 4.83
#